data_AF-A0AAP0FAD9-F1
#
_entry.id   AF-A0AAP0FAD9-F1
#
_cell.length_a   1.000
_cell.length_b   1.000
_cell.length_c   1.000
_cell.angle_alpha   90.00
_cell.angle_beta   90.00
_cell.angle_gamma   90.00
#
_symmetry.space_group_name_H-M   'P 1'
#
loop_
_entity.id
_entity.type
_entity.pdbx_description
1 polymer ?
#
loop_
_entity_poly.entity_id
_entity_poly.type
_entity_poly.pdbx_seq_one_letter_code
_entity_poly.pdbx_strand_id
1 'polypeptide(L)'
;MVALVDQEMKLIRGGYRNEKIWFSDVEVRSRRNAYWGRKWNIRDGIHVSLVMIMHLICLFAPFHYNLNAVWVAALLYVITGLFGITLSYHRNLAHLSFKLPKLLEYLFAYCGAHALQGHPIDWVSRHRFHHKYTDTERDPHSPREGFWFSHINWIFDNDHAYQKVGKRKNVADLRKQAFYRFLQSSYLIHPIALGALLFRFGGLPFLVWGMDVINRESLEIKAIYFFVRALTSRVPSCLRQRRCPSRSVNAALSPLASSTPLSLSPPSTLLSPLAPSTLAVLADAGALAFCETDRLRQVIEKEMLKVELPKNILSYSQCS
;
A
#
# COMPACT_ATOMS: atom_id res chain seq x y z
N MET A 1 50.89 14.14 17.91
CA MET A 1 50.63 12.68 17.84
C MET A 1 49.12 12.37 17.93
N VAL A 2 48.39 12.86 18.94
CA VAL A 2 46.92 12.67 19.05
C VAL A 2 46.11 13.25 17.87
N ALA A 3 46.47 14.43 17.36
CA ALA A 3 45.80 15.04 16.21
C ALA A 3 46.02 14.28 14.88
N LEU A 4 47.18 13.62 14.74
CA LEU A 4 47.49 12.81 13.56
C LEU A 4 46.75 11.46 13.60
N VAL A 5 46.61 10.86 14.80
CA VAL A 5 45.80 9.65 14.99
C VAL A 5 44.31 9.92 14.76
N ASP A 6 43.80 11.10 15.14
CA ASP A 6 42.40 11.49 14.86
C ASP A 6 42.15 11.73 13.36
N GLN A 7 43.14 12.27 12.64
CA GLN A 7 43.07 12.50 11.20
C GLN A 7 43.20 11.19 10.40
N GLU A 8 44.06 10.26 10.83
CA GLU A 8 44.17 8.91 10.27
C GLU A 8 42.91 8.06 10.56
N MET A 9 42.33 8.18 11.75
CA MET A 9 41.06 7.51 12.11
C MET A 9 39.85 8.07 11.35
N LYS A 10 39.90 9.31 10.86
CA LYS A 10 38.90 9.90 9.94
C LYS A 10 39.07 9.39 8.51
N LEU A 11 40.31 9.08 8.09
CA LEU A 11 40.60 8.52 6.78
C LEU A 11 40.25 7.02 6.68
N ILE A 12 40.45 6.26 7.76
CA ILE A 12 40.12 4.82 7.83
C ILE A 12 38.60 4.59 7.96
N ARG A 13 37.83 5.55 8.50
CA ARG A 13 36.37 5.43 8.67
C ARG A 13 35.53 5.71 7.42
N GLY A 14 36.14 6.00 6.27
CA GLY A 14 35.41 6.35 5.06
C GLY A 14 34.72 7.71 5.24
N GLY A 15 35.30 8.74 4.63
CA GLY A 15 34.83 10.12 4.76
C GLY A 15 33.31 10.23 4.69
N TYR A 16 32.74 10.91 5.68
CA TYR A 16 31.37 11.44 5.67
C TYR A 16 31.26 12.42 4.49
N ARG A 17 31.11 11.89 3.28
CA ARG A 17 30.64 12.69 2.15
C ARG A 17 29.18 12.97 2.44
N ASN A 18 28.87 14.24 2.70
CA ASN A 18 27.51 14.75 2.69
C ASN A 18 26.97 14.59 1.27
N GLU A 19 26.48 13.39 0.96
CA GLU A 19 25.83 13.07 -0.28
C GLU A 19 24.39 13.57 -0.19
N LYS A 20 23.96 14.38 -1.16
CA LYS A 20 22.55 14.76 -1.29
C LYS A 20 21.76 13.57 -1.80
N ILE A 21 20.56 13.38 -1.25
CA ILE A 21 19.59 12.45 -1.83
C ILE A 21 19.16 13.00 -3.19
N TRP A 22 19.07 12.13 -4.20
CA TRP A 22 18.65 12.53 -5.53
C TRP A 22 17.26 13.18 -5.49
N PHE A 23 17.13 14.38 -6.10
CA PHE A 23 15.93 15.24 -6.04
C PHE A 23 15.50 15.76 -4.66
N SER A 24 16.40 15.82 -3.67
CA SER A 24 16.09 16.40 -2.35
C SER A 24 17.22 17.31 -1.84
N ASP A 25 16.84 18.32 -1.06
CA ASP A 25 17.79 19.16 -0.32
C ASP A 25 18.32 18.49 0.96
N VAL A 26 17.85 17.28 1.28
CA VAL A 26 18.30 16.55 2.46
C VAL A 26 19.68 15.94 2.23
N GLU A 27 20.62 16.30 3.10
CA GLU A 27 21.97 15.75 3.15
C GLU A 27 22.02 14.48 4.02
N VAL A 28 22.58 13.41 3.45
CA VAL A 28 22.88 12.18 4.17
C VAL A 28 24.07 12.45 5.09
N ARG A 29 23.78 12.52 6.40
CA ARG A 29 24.77 12.79 7.44
C ARG A 29 25.39 11.53 8.01
N SER A 30 24.78 10.36 7.88
CA SER A 30 25.37 9.12 8.41
C SER A 30 24.79 7.91 7.73
N ARG A 31 25.42 7.44 6.65
CA ARG A 31 24.91 6.27 5.91
C ARG A 31 24.95 5.04 6.82
N ARG A 32 23.78 4.46 7.10
CA ARG A 32 23.68 3.24 7.89
C ARG A 32 23.62 2.02 6.99
N ASN A 33 24.48 1.04 7.24
CA ASN A 33 24.35 -0.28 6.63
C ASN A 33 23.34 -1.10 7.44
N ALA A 34 22.17 -1.34 6.87
CA ALA A 34 21.10 -2.06 7.55
C ALA A 34 21.25 -3.59 7.53
N TYR A 35 22.31 -4.12 6.92
CA TYR A 35 22.44 -5.55 6.66
C TYR A 35 23.78 -6.13 7.12
N TRP A 36 24.90 -5.53 6.70
CA TRP A 36 26.25 -6.00 7.02
C TRP A 36 26.80 -5.38 8.31
N GLY A 37 27.54 -6.17 9.09
CA GLY A 37 28.26 -5.70 10.28
C GLY A 37 27.41 -5.41 11.51
N ARG A 38 26.10 -5.74 11.48
CA ARG A 38 25.19 -5.58 12.61
C ARG A 38 24.81 -6.93 13.23
N LYS A 39 24.39 -6.89 14.50
CA LYS A 39 23.75 -8.03 15.16
C LYS A 39 22.29 -8.10 14.73
N TRP A 40 21.86 -9.27 14.28
CA TRP A 40 20.47 -9.53 13.92
C TRP A 40 19.74 -10.11 15.12
N ASN A 41 18.57 -9.55 15.44
CA ASN A 41 17.70 -10.12 16.46
C ASN A 41 16.58 -10.96 15.80
N ILE A 42 15.89 -11.76 16.60
CA ILE A 42 14.79 -12.61 16.10
C ILE A 42 13.66 -11.81 15.47
N ARG A 43 13.40 -10.58 15.95
CA ARG A 43 12.35 -9.70 15.42
C ARG A 43 12.69 -9.19 14.03
N ASP A 44 13.96 -8.89 13.76
CA ASP A 44 14.46 -8.52 12.45
C ASP A 44 14.25 -9.68 11.47
N GLY A 45 14.59 -10.90 11.89
CA GLY A 45 14.34 -12.12 11.13
C GLY A 45 12.86 -12.32 10.81
N ILE A 46 11.97 -12.09 11.79
CA ILE A 46 10.51 -12.15 11.59
C ILE A 46 10.06 -11.08 10.59
N HIS A 47 10.49 -9.82 10.73
CA HIS A 47 10.10 -8.74 9.80
C HIS A 47 10.58 -9.01 8.38
N VAL A 48 11.84 -9.41 8.20
CA VAL A 48 12.37 -9.77 6.88
C VAL A 48 11.59 -10.93 6.30
N SER A 49 11.33 -11.99 7.07
CA SER A 49 10.57 -13.15 6.60
C SER A 49 9.14 -12.76 6.18
N LEU A 50 8.45 -11.95 6.98
CA LEU A 50 7.10 -11.47 6.67
C LEU A 50 7.07 -10.64 5.39
N VAL A 51 8.01 -9.69 5.25
CA VAL A 51 8.11 -8.86 4.04
C VAL A 51 8.44 -9.72 2.82
N MET A 52 9.39 -10.66 2.93
CA MET A 52 9.77 -11.54 1.84
C MET A 52 8.63 -12.46 1.41
N ILE A 53 7.96 -13.15 2.35
CA ILE A 53 6.81 -14.02 2.06
C ILE A 53 5.71 -13.23 1.35
N MET A 54 5.45 -12.01 1.81
CA MET A 54 4.44 -11.15 1.22
C MET A 54 4.78 -10.78 -0.23
N HIS A 55 6.00 -10.32 -0.51
CA HIS A 55 6.44 -10.02 -1.88
C HIS A 55 6.41 -11.25 -2.79
N LEU A 56 6.76 -12.43 -2.26
CA LEU A 56 6.63 -13.67 -3.01
C LEU A 56 5.17 -13.96 -3.37
N ILE A 57 4.22 -13.75 -2.43
CA ILE A 57 2.78 -13.87 -2.71
C ILE A 57 2.35 -12.88 -3.81
N CYS A 58 2.84 -11.64 -3.80
CA CYS A 58 2.55 -10.64 -4.84
C CYS A 58 2.96 -11.14 -6.25
N LEU A 59 4.10 -11.82 -6.36
CA LEU A 59 4.57 -12.37 -7.64
C LEU A 59 3.61 -13.44 -8.21
N PHE A 60 2.79 -14.08 -7.37
CA PHE A 60 1.78 -15.05 -7.80
C PHE A 60 0.45 -14.42 -8.22
N ALA A 61 0.22 -13.13 -7.97
CA ALA A 61 -1.04 -12.44 -8.27
C ALA A 61 -1.44 -12.50 -9.77
N PRO A 62 -0.53 -12.35 -10.75
CA PRO A 62 -0.86 -12.47 -12.17
C PRO A 62 -1.44 -13.83 -12.56
N PHE A 63 -1.01 -14.90 -11.91
CA PHE A 63 -1.42 -16.28 -12.21
C PHE A 63 -2.76 -16.65 -11.57
N HIS A 64 -3.22 -15.87 -10.60
CA HIS A 64 -4.45 -16.11 -9.84
C HIS A 64 -5.47 -14.98 -10.02
N TYR A 65 -5.53 -14.40 -11.21
CA TYR A 65 -6.46 -13.31 -11.50
C TYR A 65 -7.93 -13.77 -11.33
N ASN A 66 -8.68 -13.02 -10.52
CA ASN A 66 -10.11 -13.22 -10.31
C ASN A 66 -10.77 -11.87 -9.99
N LEU A 67 -11.82 -11.51 -10.71
CA LEU A 67 -12.47 -10.20 -10.56
C LEU A 67 -13.06 -10.00 -9.16
N ASN A 68 -13.67 -11.03 -8.57
CA ASN A 68 -14.21 -10.94 -7.21
C ASN A 68 -13.09 -10.78 -6.18
N ALA A 69 -11.96 -11.46 -6.37
CA ALA A 69 -10.78 -11.31 -5.51
C ALA A 69 -10.20 -9.90 -5.59
N VAL A 70 -10.19 -9.30 -6.79
CA VAL A 70 -9.78 -7.89 -6.99
C VAL A 70 -10.70 -6.94 -6.23
N TRP A 71 -12.03 -7.14 -6.29
CA TRP A 71 -12.98 -6.32 -5.55
C TRP A 71 -12.83 -6.46 -4.03
N VAL A 72 -12.65 -7.69 -3.54
CA VAL A 72 -12.37 -7.95 -2.12
C VAL A 72 -11.08 -7.25 -1.69
N ALA A 73 -10.04 -7.31 -2.53
CA ALA A 73 -8.78 -6.65 -2.25
C ALA A 73 -8.93 -5.12 -2.24
N ALA A 74 -9.69 -4.53 -3.17
CA ALA A 74 -10.00 -3.10 -3.17
C ALA A 74 -10.80 -2.67 -1.94
N LEU A 75 -11.76 -3.49 -1.49
CA LEU A 75 -12.50 -3.25 -0.25
C LEU A 75 -11.56 -3.29 0.96
N LEU A 76 -10.71 -4.31 1.04
CA LEU A 76 -9.71 -4.44 2.10
C LEU A 76 -8.75 -3.25 2.11
N TYR A 77 -8.32 -2.75 0.95
CA TYR A 77 -7.50 -1.54 0.84
C TYR A 77 -8.14 -0.33 1.53
N VAL A 78 -9.42 -0.10 1.26
CA VAL A 78 -10.18 1.01 1.86
C VAL A 78 -10.31 0.80 3.37
N ILE A 79 -10.66 -0.41 3.81
CA ILE A 79 -10.85 -0.72 5.23
C ILE A 79 -9.54 -0.59 6.01
N THR A 80 -8.45 -1.20 5.54
CA THR A 80 -7.20 -1.24 6.30
C THR A 80 -6.34 0.00 6.06
N GLY A 81 -6.30 0.54 4.85
CA GLY A 81 -5.49 1.70 4.49
C GLY A 81 -6.15 3.04 4.83
N LEU A 82 -7.36 3.28 4.33
CA LEU A 82 -8.04 4.57 4.55
C LEU A 82 -8.58 4.65 5.98
N PHE A 83 -9.39 3.69 6.41
CA PHE A 83 -9.97 3.73 7.76
C PHE A 83 -8.97 3.30 8.84
N GLY A 84 -8.19 2.25 8.59
CA GLY A 84 -7.22 1.73 9.55
C GLY A 84 -5.98 2.62 9.75
N ILE A 85 -5.19 2.83 8.69
CA ILE A 85 -3.95 3.60 8.82
C ILE A 85 -4.23 5.11 8.82
N THR A 86 -4.93 5.62 7.81
CA THR A 86 -5.03 7.08 7.59
C THR A 86 -5.95 7.75 8.63
N LEU A 87 -7.16 7.22 8.81
CA LEU A 87 -8.12 7.79 9.75
C LEU A 87 -7.77 7.43 11.20
N SER A 88 -7.51 6.14 11.49
CA SER A 88 -7.22 5.70 12.86
C SER A 88 -5.77 5.94 13.28
N TYR A 89 -4.81 5.14 12.83
CA TYR A 89 -3.44 5.20 13.37
C TYR A 89 -2.82 6.60 13.24
N HIS A 90 -2.99 7.23 12.08
CA HIS A 90 -2.40 8.51 11.76
C HIS A 90 -3.18 9.68 12.38
N ARG A 91 -4.38 10.00 11.89
CA ARG A 91 -5.10 11.21 12.31
C ARG A 91 -5.68 11.11 13.72
N ASN A 92 -6.34 10.00 14.05
CA ASN A 92 -7.01 9.84 15.35
C ASN A 92 -6.02 9.49 16.47
N LEU A 93 -5.20 8.45 16.33
CA LEU A 93 -4.35 7.96 17.42
C LEU A 93 -3.04 8.73 17.54
N ALA A 94 -2.32 8.99 16.44
CA ALA A 94 -1.04 9.67 16.50
C ALA A 94 -1.18 11.19 16.67
N HIS A 95 -2.01 11.83 15.85
CA HIS A 95 -2.18 13.29 15.86
C HIS A 95 -3.31 13.80 16.76
N LEU A 96 -4.18 12.91 17.27
CA LEU A 96 -5.32 13.29 18.12
C LEU A 96 -6.20 14.38 17.48
N SER A 97 -6.29 14.41 16.16
CA SER A 97 -6.93 15.51 15.40
C SER A 97 -8.44 15.58 15.61
N PHE A 98 -9.07 14.48 16.04
CA PHE A 98 -10.49 14.41 16.38
C PHE A 98 -10.72 13.27 17.37
N LYS A 99 -11.88 13.29 18.04
CA LYS A 99 -12.30 12.25 18.99
C LYS A 99 -13.33 11.35 18.33
N LEU A 100 -13.19 10.04 18.52
CA LEU A 100 -14.18 9.05 18.11
C LEU A 100 -14.85 8.45 19.36
N PRO A 101 -16.11 7.99 19.25
CA PRO A 101 -16.67 7.06 20.22
C PRO A 101 -15.75 5.84 20.35
N LYS A 102 -15.56 5.34 21.58
CA LYS A 102 -14.54 4.31 21.85
C LYS A 102 -14.70 3.03 21.02
N LEU A 103 -15.93 2.61 20.75
CA LEU A 103 -16.19 1.46 19.89
C LEU A 103 -15.65 1.68 18.47
N LEU A 104 -15.85 2.87 17.91
CA LEU A 104 -15.41 3.21 16.56
C LEU A 104 -13.89 3.41 16.50
N GLU A 105 -13.30 4.01 17.53
CA GLU A 105 -11.84 4.09 17.71
C GLU A 105 -11.20 2.70 17.67
N TYR A 106 -11.75 1.74 18.43
CA TYR A 106 -11.26 0.36 18.48
C TYR A 106 -11.50 -0.39 17.18
N LEU A 107 -12.66 -0.24 16.55
CA LEU A 107 -12.96 -0.85 15.26
C LEU A 107 -11.94 -0.42 14.20
N PHE A 108 -11.72 0.89 14.03
CA PHE A 108 -10.77 1.36 13.02
C PHE A 108 -9.33 0.99 13.37
N ALA A 109 -8.95 1.00 14.65
CA ALA A 109 -7.64 0.52 15.05
C ALA A 109 -7.44 -0.98 14.76
N TYR A 110 -8.50 -1.79 14.89
CA TYR A 110 -8.48 -3.19 14.50
C TYR A 110 -8.29 -3.38 12.99
N CYS A 111 -9.01 -2.58 12.18
CA CYS A 111 -8.80 -2.54 10.73
C CYS A 111 -7.33 -2.18 10.38
N GLY A 112 -6.74 -1.22 11.10
CA GLY A 112 -5.34 -0.84 10.95
C GLY A 112 -4.34 -1.95 11.33
N ALA A 113 -4.69 -2.83 12.27
CA ALA A 113 -3.85 -3.98 12.63
C ALA A 113 -3.72 -4.99 11.49
N HIS A 114 -4.73 -5.10 10.63
CA HIS A 114 -4.63 -5.87 9.40
C HIS A 114 -3.65 -5.25 8.40
N ALA A 115 -3.40 -3.94 8.46
CA ALA A 115 -2.35 -3.13 7.81
C ALA A 115 -0.99 -3.79 7.51
N LEU A 116 -0.58 -4.74 8.35
CA LEU A 116 0.78 -5.29 8.40
C LEU A 116 1.92 -4.25 8.60
N GLN A 117 1.58 -3.04 9.07
CA GLN A 117 2.55 -1.96 9.38
C GLN A 117 3.00 -1.95 10.87
N GLY A 118 2.71 -3.01 11.62
CA GLY A 118 2.90 -3.08 13.07
C GLY A 118 1.63 -2.80 13.87
N HIS A 119 1.67 -3.17 15.15
CA HIS A 119 0.54 -2.98 16.07
C HIS A 119 0.38 -1.50 16.49
N PRO A 120 -0.81 -1.06 16.94
CA PRO A 120 -1.12 0.37 17.11
C PRO A 120 -0.14 1.11 18.04
N ILE A 121 0.22 0.48 19.18
CA ILE A 121 1.17 1.06 20.15
C ILE A 121 2.54 1.35 19.52
N ASP A 122 3.03 0.46 18.66
CA ASP A 122 4.36 0.60 18.06
C ASP A 122 4.35 1.62 16.93
N TRP A 123 3.37 1.52 16.02
CA TRP A 123 3.19 2.45 14.90
C TRP A 123 3.04 3.88 15.40
N VAL A 124 2.09 4.12 16.32
CA VAL A 124 1.83 5.46 16.86
C VAL A 124 3.04 6.00 17.63
N SER A 125 3.75 5.13 18.37
CA SER A 125 4.95 5.53 19.07
C SER A 125 6.03 6.02 18.11
N ARG A 126 6.33 5.25 17.04
CA ARG A 126 7.34 5.65 16.06
C ARG A 126 6.92 6.91 15.31
N HIS A 127 5.67 7.01 14.88
CA HIS A 127 5.14 8.16 14.16
C HIS A 127 5.21 9.45 14.97
N ARG A 128 4.81 9.42 16.25
CA ARG A 128 4.96 10.57 17.17
C ARG A 128 6.43 10.96 17.37
N PHE A 129 7.36 10.01 17.41
CA PHE A 129 8.80 10.31 17.48
C PHE A 129 9.33 10.91 16.17
N HIS A 130 8.91 10.38 15.01
CA HIS A 130 9.27 10.92 13.71
C HIS A 130 8.85 12.39 13.60
N HIS A 131 7.61 12.74 13.94
CA HIS A 131 7.18 14.14 13.92
C HIS A 131 7.89 15.02 14.95
N LYS A 132 8.19 14.48 16.13
CA LYS A 132 8.87 15.25 17.19
C LYS A 132 10.35 15.53 16.84
N TYR A 133 10.98 14.64 16.09
CA TYR A 133 12.42 14.66 15.84
C TYR A 133 12.76 14.67 14.35
N THR A 134 11.84 15.11 13.49
CA THR A 134 11.96 15.04 12.03
C THR A 134 13.31 15.57 11.56
N ASP A 135 13.97 14.81 10.69
CA ASP A 135 15.28 15.16 10.12
C ASP A 135 16.39 15.42 11.16
N THR A 136 16.26 14.82 12.36
CA THR A 136 17.33 14.77 13.35
C THR A 136 17.83 13.34 13.55
N GLU A 137 18.94 13.18 14.26
CA GLU A 137 19.48 11.86 14.61
C GLU A 137 18.49 11.01 15.44
N ARG A 138 17.51 11.62 16.11
CA ARG A 138 16.49 10.90 16.90
C ARG A 138 15.27 10.46 16.08
N ASP A 139 15.17 10.86 14.82
CA ASP A 139 14.13 10.38 13.92
C ASP A 139 14.33 8.88 13.61
N PRO A 140 13.36 7.99 13.93
CA PRO A 140 13.49 6.56 13.71
C PRO A 140 13.75 6.14 12.25
N HIS A 141 13.37 6.98 11.28
CA HIS A 141 13.54 6.69 9.85
C HIS A 141 13.99 7.94 9.09
N SER A 142 15.00 8.63 9.64
CA SER A 142 15.54 9.85 9.04
C SER A 142 16.09 9.60 7.63
N PRO A 143 15.75 10.42 6.62
CA PRO A 143 16.41 10.39 5.32
C PRO A 143 17.91 10.71 5.42
N ARG A 144 18.34 11.38 6.50
CA ARG A 144 19.76 11.69 6.77
C ARG A 144 20.61 10.45 7.04
N GLU A 145 19.99 9.29 7.26
CA GLU A 145 20.67 8.00 7.37
C GLU A 145 20.79 7.25 6.03
N GLY A 146 20.24 7.83 4.96
CA GLY A 146 20.29 7.34 3.59
C GLY A 146 18.90 7.03 3.02
N PHE A 147 18.73 7.24 1.71
CA PHE A 147 17.47 7.01 0.99
C PHE A 147 16.85 5.63 1.27
N TRP A 148 17.62 4.56 1.06
CA TRP A 148 17.14 3.19 1.29
C TRP A 148 16.84 2.90 2.76
N PHE A 149 17.54 3.60 3.67
CA PHE A 149 17.30 3.48 5.09
C PHE A 149 15.93 4.04 5.47
N SER A 150 15.62 5.28 5.08
CA SER A 150 14.33 5.91 5.35
C SER A 150 13.17 5.29 4.56
N HIS A 151 13.45 4.72 3.38
CA HIS A 151 12.42 4.10 2.55
C HIS A 151 11.96 2.76 3.13
N ILE A 152 12.87 1.81 3.39
CA ILE A 152 12.47 0.46 3.81
C ILE A 152 13.36 -0.16 4.90
N ASN A 153 14.66 0.12 4.92
CA ASN A 153 15.55 -0.66 5.77
C ASN A 153 15.36 -0.40 7.27
N TRP A 154 14.83 0.77 7.65
CA TRP A 154 14.52 1.10 9.04
C TRP A 154 13.57 0.09 9.71
N ILE A 155 12.74 -0.61 8.93
CA ILE A 155 11.79 -1.63 9.41
C ILE A 155 12.53 -2.90 9.88
N PHE A 156 13.71 -3.17 9.33
CA PHE A 156 14.50 -4.38 9.60
C PHE A 156 15.54 -4.19 10.70
N ASP A 157 15.72 -2.98 11.24
CA ASP A 157 16.67 -2.69 12.33
C ASP A 157 15.91 -2.31 13.61
N ASN A 158 15.37 -3.33 14.29
CA ASN A 158 14.55 -3.11 15.49
C ASN A 158 15.35 -2.58 16.67
N ASP A 159 16.63 -2.94 16.78
CA ASP A 159 17.50 -2.45 17.86
C ASP A 159 17.75 -0.94 17.71
N HIS A 160 17.99 -0.47 16.48
CA HIS A 160 18.10 0.96 16.20
C HIS A 160 16.81 1.71 16.48
N ALA A 161 15.68 1.17 16.01
CA ALA A 161 14.37 1.75 16.29
C ALA A 161 14.14 1.84 17.80
N TYR A 162 14.54 0.82 18.57
CA TYR A 162 14.44 0.82 20.03
C TYR A 162 15.38 1.83 20.70
N GLN A 163 16.60 2.02 20.18
CA GLN A 163 17.54 3.04 20.69
C GLN A 163 16.97 4.46 20.54
N LYS A 164 16.32 4.76 19.41
CA LYS A 164 15.74 6.09 19.13
C LYS A 164 14.45 6.36 19.86
N VAL A 165 13.53 5.39 19.87
CA VAL A 165 12.16 5.54 20.40
C VAL A 165 12.09 5.18 21.90
N GLY A 166 13.06 4.40 22.39
CA GLY A 166 13.14 3.93 23.77
C GLY A 166 11.97 3.03 24.16
N LYS A 167 11.58 3.09 25.45
CA LYS A 167 10.51 2.26 26.04
C LYS A 167 9.09 2.69 25.65
N ARG A 168 8.90 3.39 24.51
CA ARG A 168 7.60 3.87 24.01
C ARG A 168 6.81 4.63 25.09
N LYS A 169 7.47 5.57 25.77
CA LYS A 169 6.86 6.35 26.86
C LYS A 169 5.83 7.38 26.34
N ASN A 170 5.98 7.80 25.09
CA ASN A 170 5.11 8.77 24.41
C ASN A 170 3.73 8.22 24.02
N VAL A 171 3.41 6.95 24.33
CA VAL A 171 2.12 6.29 24.04
C VAL A 171 1.49 5.67 25.30
N ALA A 172 1.69 6.30 26.46
CA ALA A 172 1.11 5.85 27.72
C ALA A 172 -0.44 5.83 27.67
N ASP A 173 -1.04 6.71 26.89
CA ASP A 173 -2.48 6.78 26.59
C ASP A 173 -3.01 5.48 25.96
N LEU A 174 -2.28 4.90 25.00
CA LEU A 174 -2.64 3.63 24.38
C LEU A 174 -2.33 2.45 25.32
N ARG A 175 -1.16 2.46 25.95
CA ARG A 175 -0.69 1.35 26.81
C ARG A 175 -1.57 1.11 28.03
N LYS A 176 -2.29 2.12 28.52
CA LYS A 176 -3.25 1.99 29.63
C LYS A 176 -4.49 1.19 29.25
N GLN A 177 -4.84 1.09 27.98
CA GLN A 177 -6.07 0.43 27.53
C GLN A 177 -5.84 -1.06 27.23
N ALA A 178 -6.72 -1.93 27.73
CA ALA A 178 -6.58 -3.38 27.57
C ALA A 178 -6.67 -3.81 26.10
N PHE A 179 -7.54 -3.17 25.32
CA PHE A 179 -7.72 -3.43 23.89
C PHE A 179 -6.41 -3.33 23.09
N TYR A 180 -5.64 -2.26 23.28
CA TYR A 180 -4.38 -2.07 22.55
C TYR A 180 -3.27 -3.02 23.02
N ARG A 181 -3.28 -3.43 24.29
CA ARG A 181 -2.37 -4.48 24.79
C ARG A 181 -2.72 -5.85 24.20
N PHE A 182 -4.01 -6.15 24.09
CA PHE A 182 -4.49 -7.35 23.41
C PHE A 182 -4.00 -7.38 21.97
N LEU A 183 -4.29 -6.34 21.17
CA LEU A 183 -3.82 -6.25 19.77
C LEU A 183 -2.30 -6.35 19.63
N GLN A 184 -1.54 -5.80 20.57
CA GLN A 184 -0.09 -5.95 20.59
C GLN A 184 0.32 -7.42 20.80
N SER A 185 -0.31 -8.13 21.74
CA SER A 185 0.04 -9.51 22.07
C SER A 185 -0.39 -10.53 21.01
N SER A 186 -1.52 -10.30 20.35
CA SER A 186 -2.10 -11.18 19.33
C SER A 186 -1.87 -10.68 17.90
N TYR A 187 -0.95 -9.72 17.70
CA TYR A 187 -0.81 -8.99 16.45
C TYR A 187 -0.76 -9.89 15.21
N LEU A 188 0.11 -10.90 15.20
CA LEU A 188 0.27 -11.79 14.04
C LEU A 188 -0.93 -12.72 13.82
N ILE A 189 -1.71 -13.01 14.86
CA ILE A 189 -2.86 -13.91 14.77
C ILE A 189 -3.94 -13.28 13.89
N HIS A 190 -4.16 -11.96 13.97
CA HIS A 190 -5.25 -11.30 13.24
C HIS A 190 -5.07 -11.33 11.71
N PRO A 191 -3.92 -10.92 11.13
CA PRO A 191 -3.69 -11.04 9.68
C PRO A 191 -3.67 -12.50 9.22
N ILE A 192 -3.12 -13.43 10.01
CA ILE A 192 -3.12 -14.86 9.67
C ILE A 192 -4.55 -15.40 9.62
N ALA A 193 -5.38 -15.06 10.61
CA ALA A 193 -6.79 -15.45 10.64
C ALA A 193 -7.56 -14.87 9.45
N LEU A 194 -7.29 -13.61 9.06
CA LEU A 194 -7.88 -13.01 7.87
C LEU A 194 -7.44 -13.74 6.59
N GLY A 195 -6.15 -14.09 6.46
CA GLY A 195 -5.65 -14.88 5.34
C GLY A 195 -6.32 -16.25 5.25
N ALA A 196 -6.44 -16.95 6.38
CA ALA A 196 -7.15 -18.23 6.44
C ALA A 196 -8.63 -18.09 6.05
N LEU A 197 -9.30 -17.01 6.47
CA LEU A 197 -10.69 -16.71 6.11
C LEU A 197 -10.83 -16.48 4.60
N LEU A 198 -9.96 -15.66 4.01
CA LEU A 198 -9.94 -15.38 2.58
C LEU A 198 -9.74 -16.66 1.77
N PHE A 199 -8.78 -17.50 2.19
CA PHE A 199 -8.55 -18.79 1.57
C PHE A 199 -9.77 -19.71 1.68
N ARG A 200 -10.43 -19.75 2.84
CA ARG A 200 -11.62 -20.60 3.06
C ARG A 200 -12.78 -20.25 2.14
N PHE A 201 -12.99 -18.96 1.84
CA PHE A 201 -14.14 -18.48 1.06
C PHE A 201 -13.89 -18.33 -0.44
N GLY A 202 -12.66 -18.02 -0.85
CA GLY A 202 -12.35 -17.78 -2.26
C GLY A 202 -11.03 -18.37 -2.75
N GLY A 203 -10.46 -19.30 -1.98
CA GLY A 203 -9.27 -20.05 -2.35
C GLY A 203 -8.02 -19.20 -2.50
N LEU A 204 -7.07 -19.70 -3.31
CA LEU A 204 -5.82 -19.01 -3.60
C LEU A 204 -6.01 -17.61 -4.19
N PRO A 205 -6.94 -17.34 -5.13
CA PRO A 205 -7.15 -15.98 -5.63
C PRO A 205 -7.47 -14.97 -4.52
N PHE A 206 -8.35 -15.29 -3.58
CA PHE A 206 -8.71 -14.36 -2.51
C PHE A 206 -7.57 -14.17 -1.50
N LEU A 207 -6.83 -15.23 -1.19
CA LEU A 207 -5.65 -15.15 -0.34
C LEU A 207 -4.58 -14.25 -0.98
N VAL A 208 -4.24 -14.54 -2.24
CA VAL A 208 -3.19 -13.83 -2.97
C VAL A 208 -3.58 -12.36 -3.14
N TRP A 209 -4.74 -12.05 -3.70
CA TRP A 209 -5.14 -10.66 -3.93
C TRP A 209 -5.44 -9.91 -2.62
N GLY A 210 -6.12 -10.55 -1.67
CA GLY A 210 -6.54 -9.92 -0.42
C GLY A 210 -5.36 -9.63 0.52
N MET A 211 -4.44 -10.57 0.72
CA MET A 211 -3.28 -10.36 1.60
C MET A 211 -2.21 -9.46 0.98
N ASP A 212 -2.13 -9.42 -0.35
CA ASP A 212 -1.20 -8.58 -1.08
C ASP A 212 -1.60 -7.09 -1.00
N VAL A 213 -2.87 -6.74 -1.23
CA VAL A 213 -3.32 -5.33 -1.24
C VAL A 213 -3.31 -4.67 0.15
N ILE A 214 -3.33 -5.47 1.22
CA ILE A 214 -3.21 -4.98 2.58
C ILE A 214 -1.85 -4.29 2.84
N ASN A 215 -0.83 -4.58 2.03
CA ASN A 215 0.48 -3.93 2.15
C ASN A 215 0.63 -2.81 1.14
N ARG A 216 0.83 -1.59 1.65
CA ARG A 216 0.95 -0.38 0.82
C ARG A 216 2.21 -0.39 -0.05
N GLU A 217 3.27 -1.05 0.40
CA GLU A 217 4.55 -1.15 -0.31
C GLU A 217 4.48 -1.99 -1.61
N SER A 218 3.49 -2.89 -1.73
CA SER A 218 3.34 -3.73 -2.94
C SER A 218 2.54 -3.04 -4.08
N LEU A 219 1.97 -1.86 -3.82
CA LEU A 219 1.19 -1.11 -4.81
C LEU A 219 2.06 -0.63 -5.98
N GLU A 220 3.34 -0.31 -5.74
CA GLU A 220 4.27 0.11 -6.79
C GLU A 220 4.51 -1.01 -7.82
N ILE A 221 4.59 -2.26 -7.37
CA ILE A 221 4.78 -3.44 -8.23
C ILE A 221 3.55 -3.69 -9.14
N LYS A 222 2.36 -3.28 -8.69
CA LYS A 222 1.08 -3.47 -9.44
C LYS A 222 0.79 -2.40 -10.46
N ALA A 223 1.22 -1.17 -10.23
CA ALA A 223 1.15 -0.12 -11.23
C ALA A 223 1.81 -0.59 -12.54
N ILE A 224 2.93 -1.32 -12.42
CA ILE A 224 3.64 -1.93 -13.55
C ILE A 224 2.79 -3.04 -14.20
N TYR A 225 2.16 -3.95 -13.42
CA TYR A 225 1.35 -5.03 -14.00
C TYR A 225 0.07 -4.55 -14.70
N PHE A 226 -0.70 -3.64 -14.08
CA PHE A 226 -1.89 -3.08 -14.73
C PHE A 226 -1.52 -2.26 -15.96
N PHE A 227 -0.40 -1.55 -15.93
CA PHE A 227 0.16 -0.88 -17.10
C PHE A 227 0.55 -1.88 -18.21
N VAL A 228 1.26 -2.97 -17.88
CA VAL A 228 1.63 -4.04 -18.84
C VAL A 228 0.40 -4.78 -19.38
N ARG A 229 -0.62 -5.02 -18.56
CA ARG A 229 -1.88 -5.67 -18.98
C ARG A 229 -2.74 -4.74 -19.85
N ALA A 230 -2.79 -3.45 -19.53
CA ALA A 230 -3.43 -2.43 -20.38
C ALA A 230 -2.70 -2.26 -21.73
N LEU A 231 -1.38 -2.43 -21.76
CA LEU A 231 -0.59 -2.44 -23.00
C LEU A 231 -0.81 -3.70 -23.83
N THR A 232 -0.89 -4.87 -23.19
CA THR A 232 -1.11 -6.16 -23.88
C THR A 232 -2.56 -6.39 -24.30
N SER A 233 -3.55 -5.85 -23.57
CA SER A 233 -4.95 -5.83 -24.01
C SER A 233 -5.23 -4.82 -25.13
N ARG A 234 -4.26 -3.95 -25.44
CA ARG A 234 -4.29 -3.02 -26.58
C ARG A 234 -3.57 -3.56 -27.82
N VAL A 235 -3.06 -4.79 -27.82
CA VAL A 235 -2.56 -5.42 -29.04
C VAL A 235 -3.76 -5.93 -29.83
N PRO A 236 -4.12 -5.33 -30.99
CA PRO A 236 -5.19 -5.84 -31.81
C PRO A 236 -4.77 -7.22 -32.32
N SER A 237 -5.67 -8.20 -32.30
CA SER A 237 -5.51 -9.56 -32.84
C SER A 237 -5.19 -9.62 -34.36
N CYS A 238 -4.82 -8.52 -35.00
CA CYS A 238 -4.64 -8.38 -36.45
C CYS A 238 -3.27 -8.81 -37.00
N LEU A 239 -2.44 -9.54 -36.25
CA LEU A 239 -1.17 -10.08 -36.77
C LEU A 239 -1.08 -11.61 -36.80
N ARG A 240 -2.22 -12.32 -36.67
CA ARG A 240 -2.27 -13.78 -36.85
C ARG A 240 -3.12 -14.18 -38.07
N GLN A 241 -2.74 -13.69 -39.25
CA GLN A 241 -3.05 -14.35 -40.54
C GLN A 241 -2.25 -13.70 -41.68
N ARG A 242 -0.92 -13.88 -41.68
CA ARG A 242 -0.19 -13.88 -42.96
C ARG A 242 -0.37 -15.26 -43.59
N ARG A 243 -1.38 -15.41 -44.44
CA ARG A 243 -1.44 -16.51 -45.41
C ARG A 243 -1.38 -15.87 -46.79
N CYS A 244 -0.28 -16.13 -47.50
CA CYS A 244 0.00 -15.60 -48.84
C CYS A 244 -1.14 -15.88 -49.83
N PRO A 245 -1.44 -14.98 -50.78
CA PRO A 245 -2.35 -15.30 -51.86
C PRO A 245 -1.60 -16.07 -52.96
N SER A 246 -1.95 -17.34 -53.16
CA SER A 246 -1.67 -18.07 -54.40
C SER A 246 -2.70 -17.68 -55.46
N ARG A 247 -2.20 -17.36 -56.64
CA ARG A 247 -2.89 -16.87 -57.82
C ARG A 247 -3.46 -18.05 -58.65
N SER A 248 -4.76 -18.05 -58.94
CA SER A 248 -5.38 -18.63 -60.15
C SER A 248 -6.84 -18.15 -60.24
N VAL A 249 -7.19 -17.19 -61.11
CA VAL A 249 -7.67 -17.39 -62.49
C VAL A 249 -8.98 -18.19 -62.54
N ASN A 250 -10.13 -17.51 -62.53
CA ASN A 250 -11.04 -17.47 -63.69
C ASN A 250 -12.35 -16.67 -63.44
N ALA A 251 -12.63 -15.82 -64.44
CA ALA A 251 -13.92 -15.47 -65.03
C ALA A 251 -15.07 -14.97 -64.14
N ALA A 252 -15.30 -13.66 -64.22
CA ALA A 252 -16.60 -13.04 -64.04
C ALA A 252 -17.39 -13.12 -65.35
N LEU A 253 -18.65 -13.60 -65.28
CA LEU A 253 -19.72 -13.28 -66.22
C LEU A 253 -21.03 -13.18 -65.42
N SER A 254 -21.74 -12.09 -65.68
CA SER A 254 -22.97 -11.48 -65.14
C SER A 254 -24.24 -12.38 -65.16
N PRO A 255 -25.48 -11.85 -64.95
CA PRO A 255 -26.05 -11.08 -63.83
C PRO A 255 -27.45 -11.59 -63.38
N LEU A 256 -28.03 -10.88 -62.38
CA LEU A 256 -29.48 -10.63 -62.18
C LEU A 256 -30.40 -11.70 -61.55
N ALA A 257 -31.22 -11.15 -60.63
CA ALA A 257 -32.63 -11.48 -60.35
C ALA A 257 -33.00 -12.43 -59.18
N SER A 258 -33.52 -11.78 -58.14
CA SER A 258 -34.88 -11.96 -57.60
C SER A 258 -35.22 -13.03 -56.54
N SER A 259 -36.09 -12.56 -55.63
CA SER A 259 -37.09 -13.27 -54.82
C SER A 259 -36.69 -13.96 -53.51
N THR A 260 -37.19 -13.36 -52.42
CA THR A 260 -37.65 -13.94 -51.13
C THR A 260 -38.67 -15.09 -51.33
N PRO A 261 -39.01 -15.98 -50.36
CA PRO A 261 -39.26 -15.66 -48.93
C PRO A 261 -38.98 -16.74 -47.84
N LEU A 262 -39.15 -16.28 -46.59
CA LEU A 262 -39.46 -16.91 -45.29
C LEU A 262 -39.30 -18.44 -45.07
N SER A 263 -38.60 -18.77 -43.97
CA SER A 263 -38.90 -19.92 -43.09
C SER A 263 -38.69 -19.54 -41.62
N LEU A 264 -39.61 -19.98 -40.76
CA LEU A 264 -39.79 -19.62 -39.34
C LEU A 264 -39.16 -20.64 -38.36
N SER A 265 -38.82 -20.13 -37.15
CA SER A 265 -38.68 -20.77 -35.81
C SER A 265 -37.25 -20.85 -35.22
N PRO A 266 -37.06 -20.88 -33.87
CA PRO A 266 -37.75 -20.23 -32.72
C PRO A 266 -36.76 -19.41 -31.84
N PRO A 267 -37.13 -18.81 -30.68
CA PRO A 267 -36.34 -17.73 -30.07
C PRO A 267 -35.23 -18.26 -29.16
N SER A 268 -34.00 -17.83 -29.40
CA SER A 268 -32.90 -17.91 -28.45
C SER A 268 -32.54 -16.51 -27.96
N THR A 269 -32.81 -16.30 -26.68
CA THR A 269 -32.46 -15.15 -25.85
C THR A 269 -30.95 -14.86 -25.96
N LEU A 270 -30.57 -13.86 -26.74
CA LEU A 270 -29.23 -13.29 -26.76
C LEU A 270 -29.28 -11.90 -26.13
N LEU A 271 -28.79 -11.83 -24.89
CA LEU A 271 -28.35 -10.60 -24.27
C LEU A 271 -27.33 -9.94 -25.21
N SER A 272 -27.70 -8.81 -25.81
CA SER A 272 -26.80 -7.96 -26.58
C SER A 272 -25.57 -7.57 -25.73
N PRO A 273 -24.34 -7.60 -26.29
CA PRO A 273 -23.18 -7.11 -25.60
C PRO A 273 -23.35 -5.60 -25.36
N LEU A 274 -23.19 -5.19 -24.10
CA LEU A 274 -23.16 -3.78 -23.70
C LEU A 274 -22.20 -3.00 -24.61
N ALA A 275 -22.68 -1.86 -25.09
CA ALA A 275 -21.97 -0.98 -26.01
C ALA A 275 -20.58 -0.58 -25.45
N PRO A 276 -19.60 -0.23 -26.31
CA PRO A 276 -18.25 0.19 -25.93
C PRO A 276 -18.20 1.36 -24.92
N SER A 277 -19.30 2.09 -24.77
CA SER A 277 -19.46 3.16 -23.78
C SER A 277 -19.45 2.67 -22.33
N THR A 278 -19.82 1.41 -22.03
CA THR A 278 -19.80 0.89 -20.64
C THR A 278 -18.39 0.55 -20.16
N LEU A 279 -17.47 0.23 -21.07
CA LEU A 279 -16.05 -0.01 -20.78
C LEU A 279 -15.25 1.30 -20.60
N ALA A 280 -15.65 2.37 -21.27
CA ALA A 280 -15.11 3.71 -21.02
C ALA A 280 -15.49 4.23 -19.63
N VAL A 281 -16.71 3.96 -19.17
CA VAL A 281 -17.19 4.33 -17.82
C VAL A 281 -16.41 3.61 -16.70
N LEU A 282 -15.90 2.39 -16.94
CA LEU A 282 -15.10 1.66 -15.95
C LEU A 282 -13.62 2.06 -15.94
N ALA A 283 -13.07 2.50 -17.07
CA ALA A 283 -11.74 3.10 -17.13
C ALA A 283 -11.72 4.48 -16.45
N ASP A 284 -12.79 5.26 -16.64
CA ASP A 284 -13.03 6.48 -15.87
C ASP A 284 -13.25 6.17 -14.39
N ALA A 285 -13.91 5.07 -14.00
CA ALA A 285 -14.07 4.69 -12.60
C ALA A 285 -12.74 4.39 -11.87
N GLY A 286 -11.71 3.91 -12.58
CA GLY A 286 -10.38 3.66 -12.02
C GLY A 286 -9.53 4.93 -11.87
N ALA A 287 -9.65 5.88 -12.80
CA ALA A 287 -9.03 7.20 -12.70
C ALA A 287 -9.81 8.12 -11.73
N LEU A 288 -11.14 7.97 -11.68
CA LEU A 288 -12.01 8.54 -10.66
C LEU A 288 -11.66 7.96 -9.30
N ALA A 289 -11.40 6.67 -9.09
CA ALA A 289 -10.98 6.17 -7.77
C ALA A 289 -9.70 6.84 -7.22
N PHE A 290 -8.83 7.37 -8.10
CA PHE A 290 -7.60 8.11 -7.73
C PHE A 290 -7.85 9.62 -7.53
N CYS A 291 -8.75 10.22 -8.31
CA CYS A 291 -9.16 11.64 -8.17
C CYS A 291 -10.24 11.85 -7.08
N GLU A 292 -11.04 10.82 -6.84
CA GLU A 292 -12.11 10.71 -5.87
C GLU A 292 -11.56 10.33 -4.50
N THR A 293 -10.34 9.80 -4.37
CA THR A 293 -9.64 9.82 -3.08
C THR A 293 -9.32 11.25 -2.61
N ASP A 294 -9.08 12.20 -3.51
CA ASP A 294 -8.89 13.62 -3.15
C ASP A 294 -10.24 14.36 -2.95
N ARG A 295 -11.30 14.01 -3.70
CA ARG A 295 -12.65 14.52 -3.40
C ARG A 295 -13.28 13.89 -2.17
N LEU A 296 -13.14 12.59 -1.91
CA LEU A 296 -13.53 11.95 -0.64
C LEU A 296 -12.70 12.48 0.51
N ARG A 297 -11.40 12.78 0.31
CA ARG A 297 -10.59 13.51 1.29
C ARG A 297 -11.20 14.87 1.61
N GLN A 298 -11.58 15.66 0.60
CA GLN A 298 -12.22 16.97 0.81
C GLN A 298 -13.67 16.88 1.33
N VAL A 299 -14.45 15.89 0.92
CA VAL A 299 -15.85 15.67 1.35
C VAL A 299 -15.87 15.11 2.76
N ILE A 300 -15.00 14.17 3.12
CA ILE A 300 -14.83 13.71 4.51
C ILE A 300 -14.30 14.85 5.37
N GLU A 301 -13.33 15.67 4.91
CA GLU A 301 -12.89 16.86 5.64
C GLU A 301 -14.03 17.88 5.81
N LYS A 302 -14.83 18.12 4.77
CA LYS A 302 -15.95 19.08 4.77
C LYS A 302 -17.17 18.60 5.55
N GLU A 303 -17.45 17.30 5.57
CA GLU A 303 -18.54 16.70 6.36
C GLU A 303 -18.12 16.47 7.83
N MET A 304 -16.85 16.13 8.10
CA MET A 304 -16.32 16.04 9.48
C MET A 304 -16.18 17.43 10.15
N LEU A 305 -15.93 18.48 9.37
CA LEU A 305 -15.93 19.87 9.87
C LEU A 305 -17.33 20.43 10.20
N LYS A 306 -18.41 19.76 9.76
CA LYS A 306 -19.79 20.12 10.13
C LYS A 306 -20.22 19.57 11.50
N VAL A 307 -19.41 18.71 12.13
CA VAL A 307 -19.62 18.32 13.52
C VAL A 307 -19.20 19.53 14.36
N GLU A 308 -20.17 20.36 14.77
CA GLU A 308 -19.94 21.53 15.61
C GLU A 308 -19.10 21.17 16.84
N LEU A 309 -17.85 21.60 16.83
CA LEU A 309 -16.97 21.59 17.99
C LEU A 309 -17.48 22.63 19.00
N PRO A 310 -17.74 22.25 20.26
CA PRO A 310 -17.93 23.26 21.31
C PRO A 310 -16.66 24.12 21.40
N LYS A 311 -16.83 25.45 21.33
CA LYS A 311 -15.80 26.49 21.18
C LYS A 311 -14.74 26.60 22.31
N ASN A 312 -14.59 25.59 23.17
CA ASN A 312 -13.70 25.65 24.34
C ASN A 312 -12.45 24.75 24.23
N ILE A 313 -11.98 24.40 23.01
CA ILE A 313 -10.73 23.66 22.83
C ILE A 313 -9.87 24.32 21.73
N LEU A 314 -9.47 25.57 21.95
CA LEU A 314 -8.39 26.22 21.21
C LEU A 314 -7.37 26.73 22.22
N SER A 315 -6.54 25.82 22.72
CA SER A 315 -5.38 26.13 23.56
C SER A 315 -4.40 24.96 23.56
N TYR A 316 -4.07 24.39 22.41
CA TYR A 316 -2.89 23.51 22.26
C TYR A 316 -2.49 23.44 20.78
N SER A 317 -2.19 24.59 20.19
CA SER A 317 -1.56 24.68 18.88
C SER A 317 -0.35 25.61 18.97
N GLN A 318 0.69 25.12 19.64
CA GLN A 318 2.09 25.53 19.52
C GLN A 318 2.86 24.73 20.59
N CYS A 319 3.56 23.68 20.17
CA CYS A 319 4.65 23.13 20.96
C CYS A 319 5.89 23.08 20.08
N SER A 320 6.79 24.02 20.42
CA SER A 320 8.20 24.11 20.08
C SER A 320 9.01 22.88 20.52
#